data_AF-A0A9P6R158-F1
#
_entry.id   AF-A0A9P6R158-F1
#
_cell.length_a   1.000
_cell.length_b   1.000
_cell.length_c   1.000
_cell.angle_alpha   90.00
_cell.angle_beta   90.00
_cell.angle_gamma   90.00
#
_symmetry.space_group_name_H-M   'P 1'
#
loop_
_entity.id
_entity.type
_entity.pdbx_description
1 polymer ?
#
loop_
_entity_poly.entity_id
_entity_poly.type
_entity_poly.pdbx_seq_one_letter_code
_entity_poly.pdbx_strand_id
1 'polypeptide(L)'
;MASLHIASRALLARPVAHALRPLANSAAVMAVRNYNATVVKDTSTPVKKSKFADKLAGGPSFEDFVGGNQKLSLEEALELKETVVDQRAAAEAAAAEAESAGTPTTAKPAKRPPKQRLPEWLKTPIPSGKNFTQIKKNLRELNLHTVCEEAKCPNISDCWGGGEHQTATATIMLMGDECTRGCRFCSVKTNKAPKPLDIHEPENTAEAISRWGLDYVVLTSVDRDDLADGGSAHFAETIRKLKQKAPKILVECLTGDFQGNLECVARVATSGLDVYAHNIETVEALSAY
;
A
#
# COMPACT_ATOMS: atom_id res chain seq x y z
N MET A 1 -18.70 -46.37 52.98
CA MET A 1 -20.14 -46.46 52.69
C MET A 1 -20.86 -45.39 53.50
N ALA A 2 -21.72 -44.60 52.83
CA ALA A 2 -22.64 -43.53 53.29
C ALA A 2 -22.35 -42.26 52.48
N SER A 3 -23.03 -41.97 51.35
CA SER A 3 -24.43 -41.52 51.18
C SER A 3 -24.70 -40.24 52.00
N LEU A 4 -24.81 -39.05 51.41
CA LEU A 4 -25.86 -38.46 50.55
C LEU A 4 -26.61 -37.37 51.33
N HIS A 5 -26.94 -36.28 50.61
CA HIS A 5 -27.94 -35.25 50.90
C HIS A 5 -27.68 -34.25 52.03
N ILE A 6 -27.42 -32.99 51.63
CA ILE A 6 -27.97 -31.83 52.35
C ILE A 6 -28.83 -31.05 51.35
N ALA A 7 -30.12 -31.02 51.66
CA ALA A 7 -31.15 -30.29 50.95
C ALA A 7 -31.22 -28.83 51.40
N SER A 8 -31.68 -28.02 50.46
CA SER A 8 -32.19 -26.66 50.55
C SER A 8 -33.17 -26.43 51.72
N ARG A 9 -33.02 -25.33 52.46
CA ARG A 9 -34.03 -24.23 52.51
C ARG A 9 -33.59 -23.04 53.37
N ALA A 10 -33.62 -21.87 52.71
CA ALA A 10 -34.16 -20.59 53.16
C ALA A 10 -34.05 -20.18 54.64
N LEU A 11 -33.20 -19.18 54.88
CA LEU A 11 -33.46 -18.15 55.90
C LEU A 11 -33.40 -16.77 55.23
N LEU A 12 -34.57 -16.13 55.25
CA LEU A 12 -34.84 -14.75 54.85
C LEU A 12 -34.11 -13.78 55.79
N ALA A 13 -33.33 -12.86 55.22
CA ALA A 13 -32.87 -11.66 55.93
C ALA A 13 -32.87 -10.45 54.98
N ARG A 14 -33.98 -9.70 55.11
CA ARG A 14 -34.30 -8.27 54.93
C ARG A 14 -33.40 -7.35 54.05
N PRO A 15 -34.03 -6.39 53.34
CA PRO A 15 -33.41 -5.63 52.27
C PRO A 15 -32.57 -4.47 52.81
N VAL A 16 -31.35 -4.30 52.28
CA VAL A 16 -30.58 -3.07 52.42
C VAL A 16 -30.93 -2.17 51.24
N ALA A 17 -31.66 -1.10 51.53
CA ALA A 17 -32.00 -0.06 50.57
C ALA A 17 -30.73 0.70 50.15
N HIS A 18 -30.18 0.36 48.99
CA HIS A 18 -29.26 1.26 48.28
C HIS A 18 -30.09 2.22 47.44
N ALA A 19 -30.14 3.47 47.90
CA ALA A 19 -30.77 4.57 47.20
C ALA A 19 -30.18 4.74 45.80
N LEU A 20 -31.00 4.45 44.79
CA LEU A 20 -30.78 4.84 43.41
C LEU A 20 -30.80 6.37 43.34
N ARG A 21 -29.64 7.00 43.17
CA ARG A 21 -29.57 8.40 42.77
C ARG A 21 -30.16 8.53 41.36
N PRO A 22 -31.16 9.39 41.13
CA PRO A 22 -31.57 9.70 39.78
C PRO A 22 -30.44 10.47 39.10
N LEU A 23 -29.95 9.94 37.98
CA LEU A 23 -29.12 10.69 37.04
C LEU A 23 -29.99 11.83 36.51
N ALA A 24 -29.82 13.00 37.11
CA ALA A 24 -30.41 14.22 36.61
C ALA A 24 -29.89 14.47 35.18
N ASN A 25 -30.82 14.61 34.25
CA ASN A 25 -30.62 15.16 32.91
C ASN A 25 -29.93 16.52 33.05
N SER A 26 -28.60 16.54 33.05
CA SER A 26 -27.85 17.74 32.74
C SER A 26 -27.74 17.78 31.22
N ALA A 27 -28.73 18.41 30.60
CA ALA A 27 -28.57 18.97 29.27
C ALA A 27 -27.49 20.06 29.39
N ALA A 28 -26.22 19.66 29.37
CA ALA A 28 -25.12 20.57 29.15
C ALA A 28 -25.28 21.06 27.71
N VAL A 29 -25.90 22.22 27.59
CA VAL A 29 -25.90 23.04 26.38
C VAL A 29 -24.44 23.13 25.93
N MET A 30 -24.10 22.41 24.87
CA MET A 30 -22.88 22.63 24.12
C MET A 30 -22.95 24.08 23.66
N ALA A 31 -22.27 24.96 24.39
CA ALA A 31 -22.04 26.31 23.94
C ALA A 31 -21.32 26.21 22.60
N VAL A 32 -22.05 26.50 21.52
CA VAL A 32 -21.47 26.74 20.21
C VAL A 32 -20.52 27.90 20.40
N ARG A 33 -19.23 27.61 20.53
CA ARG A 33 -18.19 28.62 20.39
C ARG A 33 -18.22 29.05 18.94
N ASN A 34 -18.95 30.12 18.68
CA ASN A 34 -18.77 30.92 17.48
C ASN A 34 -17.34 31.46 17.52
N TYR A 35 -16.44 30.78 16.81
CA TYR A 35 -15.16 31.35 16.47
C TYR A 35 -15.41 32.45 15.43
N ASN A 36 -15.65 33.67 15.91
CA ASN A 36 -15.35 34.85 15.10
C ASN A 36 -13.84 34.78 14.85
N ALA A 37 -13.47 34.40 13.63
CA ALA A 37 -12.10 34.41 13.17
C ALA A 37 -11.55 35.83 13.37
N THR A 38 -10.67 36.00 14.35
CA THR A 38 -9.74 37.13 14.35
C THR A 38 -8.93 37.01 13.08
N VAL A 39 -9.21 37.88 12.12
CA VAL A 39 -8.44 38.02 10.88
C VAL A 39 -7.02 38.41 11.28
N VAL A 40 -6.14 37.41 11.34
CA VAL A 40 -4.70 37.65 11.29
C VAL A 40 -4.46 38.22 9.90
N LYS A 41 -4.06 39.49 9.81
CA LYS A 41 -3.58 40.06 8.55
C LYS A 41 -2.32 39.29 8.18
N ASP A 42 -2.48 38.35 7.28
CA ASP A 42 -1.39 37.62 6.64
C ASP A 42 -0.54 38.64 5.87
N THR A 43 0.63 38.95 6.41
CA THR A 43 1.63 39.80 5.73
C THR A 43 2.58 38.98 4.87
N SER A 44 2.29 37.69 4.63
CA SER A 44 3.02 36.91 3.64
C SER A 44 2.50 37.25 2.23
N THR A 45 3.43 37.54 1.32
CA THR A 45 3.12 37.61 -0.11
C THR A 45 2.46 36.30 -0.53
N PRO A 46 1.26 36.31 -1.15
CA PRO A 46 0.58 35.08 -1.51
C PRO A 46 1.45 34.29 -2.50
N VAL A 47 1.89 33.09 -2.08
CA VAL A 47 2.52 32.13 -2.97
C VAL A 47 1.53 31.83 -4.10
N LYS A 48 1.95 32.06 -5.34
CA LYS A 48 1.10 31.78 -6.52
C LYS A 48 0.66 30.32 -6.45
N LYS A 49 -0.65 30.10 -6.36
CA LYS A 49 -1.24 28.78 -6.63
C LYS A 49 -0.86 28.41 -8.06
N SER A 50 -0.13 27.31 -8.24
CA SER A 50 0.16 26.80 -9.58
C SER A 50 -1.19 26.51 -10.26
N LYS A 51 -1.39 27.12 -11.41
CA LYS A 51 -2.46 26.70 -12.31
C LYS A 51 -1.84 25.62 -13.20
N PHE A 52 -2.62 24.61 -13.55
CA PHE A 52 -2.21 23.48 -14.41
C PHE A 52 -1.65 23.88 -15.80
N ALA A 53 -1.54 25.19 -16.08
CA ALA A 53 -0.93 25.75 -17.28
C ALA A 53 0.54 26.18 -17.10
N ASP A 54 1.15 26.01 -15.92
CA ASP A 54 2.57 26.31 -15.72
C ASP A 54 3.43 25.29 -16.49
N LYS A 55 3.89 25.70 -17.69
CA LYS A 55 4.70 24.96 -18.67
C LYS A 55 6.06 24.43 -18.18
N LEU A 56 6.36 24.54 -16.88
CA LEU A 56 7.57 23.98 -16.27
C LEU A 56 7.39 22.52 -15.79
N ALA A 57 6.16 21.98 -15.79
CA ALA A 57 5.87 20.57 -15.52
C ALA A 57 5.52 19.76 -16.78
N GLY A 58 5.62 20.38 -17.96
CA GLY A 58 5.43 19.70 -19.24
C GLY A 58 6.68 18.90 -19.58
N GLY A 59 6.85 17.74 -18.95
CA GLY A 59 7.69 16.70 -19.55
C GLY A 59 7.27 16.45 -21.01
N PRO A 60 8.12 15.80 -21.83
CA PRO A 60 7.81 15.54 -23.23
C PRO A 60 6.40 14.99 -23.35
N SER A 61 5.59 15.66 -24.15
CA SER A 61 4.25 15.21 -24.52
C SER A 61 4.37 13.84 -25.19
N PHE A 62 3.28 13.09 -25.23
CA PHE A 62 3.27 11.85 -25.98
C PHE A 62 3.67 12.08 -27.44
N GLU A 63 3.29 13.23 -28.03
CA GLU A 63 3.71 13.63 -29.38
C GLU A 63 5.21 13.89 -29.53
N ASP A 64 5.96 14.13 -28.45
CA ASP A 64 7.41 14.25 -28.50
C ASP A 64 8.11 12.88 -28.60
N PHE A 65 7.41 11.79 -28.22
CA PHE A 65 7.91 10.41 -28.34
C PHE A 65 7.48 9.73 -29.65
N VAL A 66 6.32 10.10 -30.19
CA VAL A 66 5.86 9.57 -31.48
C VAL A 66 6.23 10.59 -32.56
N GLY A 67 7.30 10.28 -33.31
CA GLY A 67 7.88 11.14 -34.34
C GLY A 67 6.82 11.94 -35.11
N GLY A 68 6.99 13.26 -35.11
CA GLY A 68 5.99 14.23 -35.53
C GLY A 68 5.27 13.85 -36.83
N ASN A 69 3.97 13.64 -36.71
CA ASN A 69 2.95 13.69 -37.76
C ASN A 69 3.25 13.01 -39.12
N GLN A 70 4.14 12.02 -39.17
CA GLN A 70 4.16 11.08 -40.29
C GLN A 70 3.13 9.99 -40.00
N LYS A 71 1.94 10.15 -40.58
CA LYS A 71 1.00 9.03 -40.71
C LYS A 71 1.70 7.95 -41.53
N LEU A 72 2.08 6.87 -40.86
CA LEU A 72 2.50 5.63 -41.51
C LEU A 72 1.42 5.24 -42.53
N SER A 73 1.86 4.84 -43.72
CA SER A 73 0.95 4.29 -44.72
C SER A 73 0.25 3.04 -44.18
N LEU A 74 -0.91 2.71 -44.74
CA LEU A 74 -1.68 1.54 -44.30
C LEU A 74 -0.84 0.24 -44.42
N GLU A 75 0.08 0.18 -45.39
CA GLU A 75 1.00 -0.94 -45.61
C GLU A 75 2.09 -1.00 -44.52
N GLU A 76 2.73 0.12 -44.17
CA GLU A 76 3.71 0.16 -43.07
C GLU A 76 3.08 -0.16 -41.69
N ALA A 77 1.83 0.27 -41.49
CA ALA A 77 1.07 -0.05 -40.27
C ALA A 77 0.66 -1.53 -40.19
N LEU A 78 0.50 -2.21 -41.33
CA LEU A 78 0.20 -3.64 -41.40
C LEU A 78 1.47 -4.49 -41.22
N GLU A 79 2.62 -4.07 -41.76
CA GLU A 79 3.90 -4.78 -41.55
C GLU A 79 4.34 -4.77 -40.08
N LEU A 80 4.06 -3.70 -39.33
CA LEU A 80 4.37 -3.61 -37.90
C LEU A 80 3.51 -4.53 -37.01
N LYS A 81 2.37 -5.03 -37.50
CA LYS A 81 1.57 -6.06 -36.80
C LYS A 81 2.13 -7.47 -36.98
N GLU A 82 3.06 -7.67 -37.90
CA GLU A 82 3.69 -8.96 -38.17
C GLU A 82 5.14 -8.99 -37.66
N THR A 83 5.38 -8.55 -36.43
CA THR A 83 6.52 -9.11 -35.69
C THR A 83 6.22 -10.58 -35.43
N VAL A 84 6.76 -11.41 -36.32
CA VAL A 84 6.77 -12.87 -36.38
C VAL A 84 6.73 -13.50 -34.98
N VAL A 85 5.53 -13.77 -34.49
CA VAL A 85 5.27 -14.96 -33.68
C VAL A 85 5.40 -16.10 -34.67
N ASP A 86 6.48 -16.88 -34.55
CA ASP A 86 6.82 -18.01 -35.41
C ASP A 86 5.56 -18.83 -35.72
N GLN A 87 4.95 -18.59 -36.88
CA GLN A 87 3.68 -19.19 -37.29
C GLN A 87 3.82 -20.70 -37.45
N ARG A 88 5.06 -21.21 -37.51
CA ARG A 88 5.40 -22.62 -37.49
C ARG A 88 5.09 -23.25 -36.13
N ALA A 89 5.38 -22.55 -35.03
CA ALA A 89 5.07 -23.00 -33.67
C ALA A 89 3.55 -22.97 -33.37
N ALA A 90 2.83 -21.98 -33.92
CA ALA A 90 1.38 -21.91 -33.81
C ALA A 90 0.66 -22.99 -34.62
N ALA A 91 1.17 -23.32 -35.83
CA ALA A 91 0.65 -24.39 -36.66
C ALA A 91 0.94 -25.79 -36.08
N GLU A 92 2.12 -26.01 -35.51
CA GLU A 92 2.46 -27.27 -34.81
C GLU A 92 1.61 -27.47 -33.54
N ALA A 93 1.28 -26.39 -32.82
CA ALA A 93 0.39 -26.45 -31.67
C ALA A 93 -1.07 -26.76 -32.05
N ALA A 94 -1.58 -26.16 -33.12
CA ALA A 94 -2.94 -26.41 -33.62
C ALA A 94 -3.09 -27.82 -34.22
N ALA A 95 -2.05 -28.34 -34.88
CA ALA A 95 -2.05 -29.72 -35.40
C ALA A 95 -2.07 -30.77 -34.28
N ALA A 96 -1.41 -30.50 -33.14
CA ALA A 96 -1.40 -31.40 -31.98
C ALA A 96 -2.76 -31.45 -31.24
N GLU A 97 -3.57 -30.39 -31.30
CA GLU A 97 -4.91 -30.36 -30.67
C GLU A 97 -5.98 -31.08 -31.52
N ALA A 98 -5.81 -31.15 -32.84
CA ALA A 98 -6.73 -31.86 -33.73
C ALA A 98 -6.63 -33.40 -33.65
N GLU A 99 -5.51 -33.93 -33.14
CA GLU A 99 -5.25 -35.38 -33.10
C GLU A 99 -5.68 -36.08 -31.79
N SER A 100 -6.13 -35.34 -30.75
CA SER A 100 -6.43 -35.92 -29.43
C SER A 100 -7.91 -36.09 -29.10
N ALA A 101 -8.79 -36.17 -30.10
CA ALA A 101 -10.20 -36.51 -29.90
C ALA A 101 -10.37 -38.04 -29.67
N GLY A 102 -9.90 -38.53 -28.52
CA GLY A 102 -10.04 -39.94 -28.15
C GLY A 102 -9.53 -40.30 -26.75
N THR A 103 -10.46 -40.48 -25.81
CA THR A 103 -10.36 -41.25 -24.55
C THR A 103 -9.69 -40.55 -23.34
N PRO A 104 -10.30 -40.58 -22.13
CA PRO A 104 -9.82 -39.81 -20.99
C PRO A 104 -8.67 -40.54 -20.30
N THR A 105 -7.47 -39.96 -20.38
CA THR A 105 -6.34 -40.38 -19.55
C THR A 105 -5.80 -39.16 -18.82
N THR A 106 -5.55 -39.34 -17.52
CA THR A 106 -5.10 -38.34 -16.54
C THR A 106 -4.10 -37.34 -17.12
N ALA A 107 -4.57 -36.12 -17.41
CA ALA A 107 -3.78 -35.07 -18.03
C ALA A 107 -2.68 -34.57 -17.09
N LYS A 108 -1.43 -34.84 -17.47
CA LYS A 108 -0.22 -34.24 -16.89
C LYS A 108 -0.29 -32.72 -17.10
N PRO A 109 0.07 -31.88 -16.12
CA PRO A 109 -0.06 -30.43 -16.27
C PRO A 109 0.78 -29.94 -17.46
N ALA A 110 0.15 -29.16 -18.33
CA ALA A 110 0.77 -28.57 -19.51
C ALA A 110 2.03 -27.78 -19.11
N LYS A 111 3.13 -27.99 -19.86
CA LYS A 111 4.40 -27.29 -19.64
C LYS A 111 4.17 -25.79 -19.82
N ARG A 112 4.55 -24.98 -18.82
CA ARG A 112 4.50 -23.52 -18.93
C ARG A 112 5.31 -23.08 -20.16
N PRO A 113 4.80 -22.12 -20.96
CA PRO A 113 5.56 -21.59 -22.08
C PRO A 113 6.91 -21.06 -21.60
N PRO A 114 7.98 -21.17 -22.41
CA PRO A 114 9.30 -20.71 -22.03
C PRO A 114 9.25 -19.22 -21.68
N LYS A 115 9.79 -18.85 -20.51
CA LYS A 115 9.88 -17.44 -20.10
C LYS A 115 10.66 -16.68 -21.16
N GLN A 116 10.02 -15.69 -21.77
CA GLN A 116 10.71 -14.74 -22.65
C GLN A 116 11.85 -14.08 -21.86
N ARG A 117 13.02 -13.96 -22.49
CA ARG A 117 14.18 -13.31 -21.87
C ARG A 117 13.86 -11.83 -21.67
N LEU A 118 14.33 -11.28 -20.55
CA LEU A 118 14.19 -9.85 -20.28
C LEU A 118 15.00 -9.06 -21.31
N PRO A 119 14.40 -8.03 -21.96
CA PRO A 119 15.14 -7.11 -22.83
C PRO A 119 16.34 -6.48 -22.10
N GLU A 120 17.40 -6.17 -22.84
CA GLU A 120 18.64 -5.66 -22.23
C GLU A 120 18.45 -4.33 -21.50
N TRP A 121 17.60 -3.45 -22.03
CA TRP A 121 17.30 -2.14 -21.44
C TRP A 121 16.52 -2.20 -20.12
N LEU A 122 15.96 -3.36 -19.75
CA LEU A 122 15.24 -3.56 -18.48
C LEU A 122 16.11 -4.23 -17.41
N LYS A 123 17.36 -4.58 -17.72
CA LYS A 123 18.28 -5.19 -16.76
C LYS A 123 18.89 -4.12 -15.87
N THR A 124 18.83 -4.32 -14.56
CA THR A 124 19.47 -3.45 -13.58
C THR A 124 20.72 -4.10 -12.98
N PRO A 125 21.68 -3.29 -12.49
CA PRO A 125 22.84 -3.80 -11.78
C PRO A 125 22.45 -4.46 -10.46
N ILE A 126 23.31 -5.35 -9.96
CA ILE A 126 23.09 -6.05 -8.69
C ILE A 126 23.23 -5.03 -7.54
N PRO A 127 22.28 -4.99 -6.59
CA PRO A 127 22.36 -4.07 -5.47
C PRO A 127 23.64 -4.27 -4.65
N SER A 128 24.41 -3.19 -4.49
CA SER A 128 25.65 -3.17 -3.71
C SER A 128 25.83 -1.81 -3.06
N GLY A 129 26.41 -1.76 -1.86
CA GLY A 129 26.65 -0.49 -1.14
C GLY A 129 26.61 -0.62 0.39
N LYS A 130 27.27 0.33 1.07
CA LYS A 130 27.30 0.40 2.54
C LYS A 130 25.92 0.76 3.12
N ASN A 131 25.25 1.78 2.55
CA ASN A 131 23.92 2.22 2.99
C ASN A 131 22.86 1.13 2.80
N PHE A 132 22.86 0.46 1.65
CA PHE A 132 22.02 -0.72 1.42
C PHE A 132 22.17 -1.77 2.52
N THR A 133 23.41 -2.12 2.88
CA THR A 133 23.69 -3.11 3.92
C THR A 133 23.23 -2.64 5.30
N GLN A 134 23.39 -1.36 5.61
CA GLN A 134 22.97 -0.75 6.87
C GLN A 134 21.44 -0.76 7.00
N ILE A 135 20.71 -0.26 6.01
CA ILE A 135 19.24 -0.24 6.00
C ILE A 135 18.69 -1.66 6.10
N LYS A 136 19.25 -2.60 5.32
CA LYS A 136 18.90 -4.02 5.39
C LYS A 136 19.08 -4.63 6.78
N LYS A 137 20.16 -4.28 7.47
CA LYS A 137 20.41 -4.75 8.84
C LYS A 137 19.37 -4.17 9.81
N ASN A 138 19.12 -2.86 9.72
CA ASN A 138 18.17 -2.18 10.61
C ASN A 138 16.73 -2.70 10.45
N LEU A 139 16.30 -2.96 9.21
CA LEU A 139 14.98 -3.55 8.92
C LEU A 139 14.78 -4.88 9.64
N ARG A 140 15.81 -5.74 9.64
CA ARG A 140 15.78 -7.05 10.32
C ARG A 140 15.78 -6.91 11.83
N GLU A 141 16.54 -5.97 12.38
CA GLU A 141 16.61 -5.74 13.84
C GLU A 141 15.28 -5.24 14.41
N LEU A 142 14.54 -4.45 13.63
CA LEU A 142 13.26 -3.85 14.04
C LEU A 142 12.04 -4.64 13.56
N ASN A 143 12.26 -5.79 12.92
CA ASN A 143 11.22 -6.65 12.36
C ASN A 143 10.24 -5.88 11.45
N LEU A 144 10.78 -5.00 10.59
CA LEU A 144 10.01 -4.18 9.67
C LEU A 144 10.06 -4.78 8.25
N HIS A 145 8.97 -4.62 7.52
CA HIS A 145 8.84 -5.07 6.14
C HIS A 145 8.95 -3.88 5.16
N THR A 146 9.46 -4.14 3.97
CA THR A 146 9.53 -3.14 2.90
C THR A 146 9.03 -3.72 1.58
N VAL A 147 8.33 -2.90 0.80
CA VAL A 147 7.95 -3.28 -0.57
C VAL A 147 9.20 -3.50 -1.42
N CYS A 148 10.27 -2.77 -1.13
CA CYS A 148 11.55 -2.91 -1.84
C CYS A 148 12.05 -4.36 -1.81
N GLU A 149 11.99 -5.04 -0.67
CA GLU A 149 12.40 -6.45 -0.54
C GLU A 149 11.28 -7.42 -0.96
N GLU A 150 10.06 -7.21 -0.49
CA GLU A 150 8.96 -8.18 -0.70
C GLU A 150 8.50 -8.24 -2.16
N ALA A 151 8.47 -7.08 -2.85
CA ALA A 151 8.14 -7.01 -4.27
C ALA A 151 9.35 -7.17 -5.20
N LYS A 152 10.55 -7.43 -4.65
CA LYS A 152 11.80 -7.63 -5.41
C LYS A 152 12.11 -6.45 -6.33
N CYS A 153 12.06 -5.25 -5.77
CA CYS A 153 12.22 -4.02 -6.54
C CYS A 153 13.61 -3.95 -7.20
N PRO A 154 13.70 -3.78 -8.53
CA PRO A 154 14.97 -3.67 -9.23
C PRO A 154 15.71 -2.35 -8.94
N ASN A 155 15.02 -1.35 -8.37
CA ASN A 155 15.54 0.00 -8.06
C ASN A 155 16.03 0.14 -6.61
N ILE A 156 16.05 -0.95 -5.83
CA ILE A 156 16.37 -0.91 -4.39
C ILE A 156 17.76 -0.31 -4.08
N SER A 157 18.74 -0.52 -4.97
CA SER A 157 20.08 0.07 -4.83
C SER A 157 20.07 1.58 -4.86
N ASP A 158 19.24 2.15 -5.73
CA ASP A 158 19.22 3.57 -6.03
C ASP A 158 18.43 4.30 -4.96
N CYS A 159 17.30 3.73 -4.54
CA CYS A 159 16.49 4.28 -3.45
C CYS A 159 17.24 4.28 -2.10
N TRP A 160 17.85 3.14 -1.72
CA TRP A 160 18.53 3.00 -0.42
C TRP A 160 19.95 3.53 -0.43
N GLY A 161 20.51 3.78 -1.61
CA GLY A 161 21.90 4.17 -1.81
C GLY A 161 22.20 5.65 -1.55
N GLY A 162 21.17 6.47 -1.24
CA GLY A 162 21.28 7.92 -1.12
C GLY A 162 22.58 8.38 -0.46
N GLY A 163 23.38 9.12 -1.22
CA GLY A 163 24.66 9.69 -0.79
C GLY A 163 24.54 11.18 -0.49
N GLU A 164 25.68 11.87 -0.32
CA GLU A 164 25.74 13.31 -0.01
C GLU A 164 25.06 14.22 -1.05
N HIS A 165 24.74 13.69 -2.24
CA HIS A 165 24.09 14.42 -3.34
C HIS A 165 22.82 13.74 -3.88
N GLN A 166 22.32 12.68 -3.24
CA GLN A 166 21.14 11.95 -3.71
C GLN A 166 20.17 11.70 -2.56
N THR A 167 18.89 12.01 -2.78
CA THR A 167 17.80 11.81 -1.83
C THR A 167 17.68 10.33 -1.47
N ALA A 168 17.87 10.00 -0.20
CA ALA A 168 17.66 8.64 0.30
C ALA A 168 16.16 8.41 0.53
N THR A 169 15.63 7.31 0.00
CA THR A 169 14.22 6.96 0.18
C THR A 169 14.00 5.47 0.42
N ALA A 170 12.96 5.15 1.17
CA ALA A 170 12.50 3.79 1.39
C ALA A 170 10.99 3.74 1.41
N THR A 171 10.45 2.62 0.92
CA THR A 171 9.03 2.30 1.00
C THR A 171 8.80 1.25 2.07
N ILE A 172 8.22 1.67 3.19
CA ILE A 172 7.95 0.80 4.34
C ILE A 172 6.56 0.21 4.20
N MET A 173 6.48 -1.11 4.33
CA MET A 173 5.24 -1.86 4.27
C MET A 173 4.77 -2.15 5.69
N LEU A 174 3.70 -1.46 6.09
CA LEU A 174 3.04 -1.64 7.38
C LEU A 174 2.13 -2.87 7.36
N MET A 175 1.80 -3.36 8.56
CA MET A 175 0.83 -4.42 8.82
C MET A 175 1.26 -5.81 8.31
N GLY A 176 2.57 -6.01 8.15
CA GLY A 176 3.19 -7.30 7.80
C GLY A 176 3.40 -7.53 6.30
N ASP A 177 3.76 -8.77 5.94
CA ASP A 177 4.06 -9.23 4.57
C ASP A 177 2.97 -10.10 3.94
N GLU A 178 1.81 -10.20 4.59
CA GLU A 178 0.70 -11.06 4.19
C GLU A 178 -0.56 -10.23 3.93
N CYS A 179 -1.02 -10.24 2.68
CA CYS A 179 -2.20 -9.52 2.23
C CYS A 179 -3.44 -10.41 2.24
N THR A 180 -4.57 -9.87 2.70
CA THR A 180 -5.86 -10.56 2.64
C THR A 180 -6.39 -10.72 1.22
N ARG A 181 -5.88 -9.91 0.29
CA ARG A 181 -6.22 -9.91 -1.14
C ARG A 181 -5.14 -10.55 -2.01
N GLY A 182 -5.52 -10.91 -3.25
CA GLY A 182 -4.69 -11.64 -4.20
C GLY A 182 -4.65 -10.99 -5.57
N CYS A 183 -4.15 -9.75 -5.66
CA CYS A 183 -3.98 -9.04 -6.92
C CYS A 183 -3.03 -9.82 -7.84
N ARG A 184 -3.43 -10.11 -9.08
CA ARG A 184 -2.70 -11.00 -10.00
C ARG A 184 -1.30 -10.51 -10.39
N PHE A 185 -1.07 -9.19 -10.30
CA PHE A 185 0.23 -8.57 -10.58
C PHE A 185 1.12 -8.43 -9.34
N CYS A 186 0.54 -8.53 -8.13
CA CYS A 186 1.25 -8.28 -6.90
C CYS A 186 2.06 -9.51 -6.47
N SER A 187 3.30 -9.28 -6.01
CA SER A 187 4.20 -10.35 -5.54
C SER A 187 4.11 -10.61 -4.04
N VAL A 188 3.34 -9.81 -3.30
CA VAL A 188 3.11 -9.98 -1.86
C VAL A 188 2.33 -11.27 -1.60
N LYS A 189 2.62 -11.95 -0.49
CA LYS A 189 1.98 -13.22 -0.15
C LYS A 189 0.51 -12.99 0.19
N THR A 190 -0.37 -13.81 -0.37
CA THR A 190 -1.80 -13.79 -0.03
C THR A 190 -2.09 -14.75 1.11
N ASN A 191 -2.66 -14.26 2.20
CA ASN A 191 -3.18 -15.05 3.31
C ASN A 191 -4.49 -14.44 3.83
N LYS A 192 -5.56 -15.24 3.89
CA LYS A 192 -6.87 -14.80 4.39
C LYS A 192 -6.90 -14.54 5.90
N ALA A 193 -5.99 -15.16 6.65
CA ALA A 193 -5.88 -15.00 8.10
C ALA A 193 -4.44 -14.59 8.43
N PRO A 194 -4.05 -13.34 8.13
CA PRO A 194 -2.73 -12.84 8.45
C PRO A 194 -2.51 -12.80 9.96
N LYS A 195 -1.26 -12.62 10.37
CA LYS A 195 -0.91 -12.48 11.79
C LYS A 195 -1.63 -11.28 12.44
N PRO A 196 -1.85 -11.33 13.76
CA PRO A 196 -2.38 -10.19 14.50
C PRO A 196 -1.56 -8.93 14.24
N LEU A 197 -2.23 -7.78 14.16
CA LEU A 197 -1.59 -6.49 13.99
C LEU A 197 -0.69 -6.19 15.19
N ASP A 198 0.56 -5.80 14.93
CA ASP A 198 1.49 -5.39 15.98
C ASP A 198 1.20 -3.95 16.41
N ILE A 199 0.78 -3.77 17.66
CA ILE A 199 0.45 -2.46 18.23
C ILE A 199 1.69 -1.56 18.37
N HIS A 200 2.89 -2.15 18.43
CA HIS A 200 4.14 -1.40 18.55
C HIS A 200 4.78 -1.03 17.20
N GLU A 201 4.30 -1.58 16.09
CA GLU A 201 4.79 -1.28 14.73
C GLU A 201 4.87 0.23 14.42
N PRO A 202 3.89 1.09 14.80
CA PRO A 202 3.97 2.53 14.54
C PRO A 202 5.14 3.21 15.26
N GLU A 203 5.43 2.79 16.49
CA GLU A 203 6.54 3.35 17.27
C GLU A 203 7.89 2.87 16.72
N ASN A 204 7.99 1.57 16.45
CA ASN A 204 9.20 0.95 15.92
C ASN A 204 9.54 1.50 14.53
N THR A 205 8.52 1.69 13.67
CA THR A 205 8.69 2.28 12.34
C THR A 205 9.17 3.73 12.42
N ALA A 206 8.53 4.54 13.26
CA ALA A 206 8.93 5.94 13.44
C ALA A 206 10.36 6.07 14.00
N GLU A 207 10.75 5.20 14.92
CA GLU A 207 12.10 5.13 15.48
C GLU A 207 13.13 4.63 14.45
N ALA A 208 12.75 3.68 13.58
CA ALA A 208 13.62 3.20 12.51
C ALA A 208 13.96 4.32 11.53
N ILE A 209 12.92 4.98 11.01
CA ILE A 209 13.05 6.00 9.98
C ILE A 209 13.81 7.22 10.50
N SER A 210 13.58 7.62 11.76
CA SER A 210 14.29 8.76 12.36
C SER A 210 15.81 8.54 12.44
N ARG A 211 16.25 7.27 12.58
CA ARG A 211 17.67 6.88 12.63
C ARG A 211 18.33 6.77 11.26
N TRP A 212 17.55 6.52 10.20
CA TRP A 212 18.08 6.31 8.86
C TRP A 212 18.44 7.60 8.14
N GLY A 213 17.96 8.75 8.62
CA GLY A 213 18.24 10.04 8.01
C GLY A 213 17.70 10.16 6.59
N LEU A 214 16.55 9.52 6.31
CA LEU A 214 15.87 9.65 5.02
C LEU A 214 15.25 11.03 4.88
N ASP A 215 15.29 11.59 3.67
CA ASP A 215 14.62 12.85 3.35
C ASP A 215 13.13 12.62 3.04
N TYR A 216 12.84 11.47 2.42
CA TYR A 216 11.52 11.11 1.91
C TYR A 216 11.20 9.66 2.21
N VAL A 217 10.04 9.39 2.79
CA VAL A 217 9.56 8.04 3.06
C VAL A 217 8.17 7.82 2.47
N VAL A 218 7.99 6.66 1.86
CA VAL A 218 6.68 6.18 1.42
C VAL A 218 6.21 5.13 2.42
N LEU A 219 5.04 5.34 3.00
CA LEU A 219 4.35 4.35 3.80
C LEU A 219 3.29 3.69 2.93
N THR A 220 3.29 2.38 2.90
CA THR A 220 2.27 1.56 2.25
C THR A 220 1.90 0.41 3.17
N SER A 221 0.88 -0.35 2.82
CA SER A 221 0.54 -1.55 3.58
C SER A 221 0.04 -2.65 2.67
N VAL A 222 -0.10 -3.83 3.25
CA VAL A 222 -1.01 -4.86 2.74
C VAL A 222 -2.46 -4.50 3.02
N ASP A 223 -3.40 -5.08 2.27
CA ASP A 223 -4.83 -4.97 2.59
C ASP A 223 -5.16 -5.87 3.79
N ARG A 224 -5.82 -5.27 4.79
CA ARG A 224 -6.24 -5.92 6.03
C ARG A 224 -7.76 -5.90 6.17
N ASP A 225 -8.43 -6.64 5.29
CA ASP A 225 -9.90 -6.77 5.32
C ASP A 225 -10.41 -7.49 6.59
N ASP A 226 -9.52 -8.09 7.39
CA ASP A 226 -9.80 -8.64 8.71
C ASP A 226 -9.96 -7.57 9.81
N LEU A 227 -9.49 -6.34 9.57
CA LEU A 227 -9.61 -5.22 10.50
C LEU A 227 -10.83 -4.36 10.15
N ALA A 228 -11.57 -3.92 11.17
CA ALA A 228 -12.80 -3.15 11.00
C ALA A 228 -12.59 -1.79 10.29
N ASP A 229 -11.39 -1.22 10.38
CA ASP A 229 -11.02 0.06 9.77
C ASP A 229 -10.02 -0.07 8.62
N GLY A 230 -9.77 -1.31 8.16
CA GLY A 230 -8.78 -1.64 7.14
C GLY A 230 -7.34 -1.22 7.48
N GLY A 231 -7.03 -0.91 8.75
CA GLY A 231 -5.72 -0.43 9.18
C GLY A 231 -5.51 1.09 9.05
N SER A 232 -6.55 1.87 8.73
CA SER A 232 -6.43 3.33 8.60
C SER A 232 -5.97 4.04 9.88
N ALA A 233 -6.38 3.57 11.06
CA ALA A 233 -5.88 4.10 12.33
C ALA A 233 -4.39 3.82 12.51
N HIS A 234 -3.94 2.66 12.06
CA HIS A 234 -2.54 2.25 12.13
C HIS A 234 -1.64 3.16 11.29
N PHE A 235 -2.05 3.44 10.04
CA PHE A 235 -1.38 4.44 9.20
C PHE A 235 -1.28 5.81 9.90
N ALA A 236 -2.42 6.32 10.37
CA ALA A 236 -2.46 7.65 10.98
C ALA A 236 -1.59 7.75 12.25
N GLU A 237 -1.54 6.69 13.06
CA GLU A 237 -0.66 6.63 14.23
C GLU A 237 0.81 6.63 13.83
N THR A 238 1.20 5.82 12.84
CA THR A 238 2.57 5.78 12.32
C THR A 238 3.01 7.14 11.80
N ILE A 239 2.16 7.81 11.01
CA ILE A 239 2.46 9.14 10.45
C ILE A 239 2.63 10.18 11.57
N ARG A 240 1.74 10.19 12.57
CA ARG A 240 1.85 11.12 13.71
C ARG A 240 3.13 10.91 14.51
N LYS A 241 3.49 9.66 14.81
CA LYS A 241 4.73 9.33 15.55
C LYS A 241 5.96 9.69 14.73
N LEU A 242 5.94 9.43 13.43
CA LEU A 242 7.01 9.78 12.53
C LEU A 242 7.23 11.29 12.47
N LYS A 243 6.17 12.09 12.29
CA LYS A 243 6.27 13.55 12.30
C LYS A 243 6.70 14.13 13.65
N GLN A 244 6.43 13.44 14.77
CA GLN A 244 6.94 13.84 16.08
C GLN A 244 8.46 13.62 16.20
N LYS A 245 8.98 12.47 15.74
CA LYS A 245 10.40 12.12 15.85
C LYS A 245 11.27 12.77 14.77
N ALA A 246 10.73 12.92 13.56
CA ALA A 246 11.41 13.44 12.38
C ALA A 246 10.52 14.49 11.69
N PRO A 247 10.37 15.70 12.25
CA PRO A 247 9.43 16.70 11.74
C PRO A 247 9.75 17.23 10.34
N LYS A 248 11.00 17.05 9.88
CA LYS A 248 11.46 17.51 8.55
C LYS A 248 11.25 16.48 7.44
N ILE A 249 10.95 15.22 7.76
CA ILE A 249 10.81 14.18 6.75
C ILE A 249 9.53 14.39 5.95
N LEU A 250 9.60 14.18 4.64
CA LEU A 250 8.42 14.14 3.79
C LEU A 250 7.83 12.73 3.81
N VAL A 251 6.52 12.65 3.99
CA VAL A 251 5.77 11.40 4.16
C VAL A 251 4.72 11.29 3.07
N GLU A 252 4.90 10.32 2.18
CA GLU A 252 3.87 9.84 1.28
C GLU A 252 3.16 8.64 1.87
N CYS A 253 1.85 8.56 1.70
CA CYS A 253 1.06 7.42 2.10
C CYS A 253 0.36 6.82 0.87
N LEU A 254 0.84 5.66 0.41
CA LEU A 254 0.18 4.84 -0.60
C LEU A 254 -0.77 3.88 0.11
N THR A 255 -2.06 4.18 0.08
CA THR A 255 -3.06 3.40 0.83
C THR A 255 -3.80 2.39 -0.04
N GLY A 256 -4.34 1.35 0.59
CA GLY A 256 -5.43 0.57 0.03
C GLY A 256 -6.71 1.40 -0.14
N ASP A 257 -7.76 0.76 -0.63
CA ASP A 257 -9.04 1.43 -0.93
C ASP A 257 -9.96 1.65 0.29
N PHE A 258 -9.64 1.03 1.42
CA PHE A 258 -10.49 0.95 2.62
C PHE A 258 -11.95 0.56 2.32
N GLN A 259 -12.17 -0.22 1.26
CA GLN A 259 -13.50 -0.59 0.75
C GLN A 259 -14.40 0.63 0.47
N GLY A 260 -13.81 1.79 0.14
CA GLY A 260 -14.54 3.04 -0.09
C GLY A 260 -15.00 3.76 1.18
N ASN A 261 -14.52 3.36 2.36
CA ASN A 261 -14.88 4.02 3.62
C ASN A 261 -14.19 5.40 3.73
N LEU A 262 -14.97 6.46 3.51
CA LEU A 262 -14.47 7.84 3.54
C LEU A 262 -13.94 8.29 4.92
N GLU A 263 -14.42 7.72 6.02
CA GLU A 263 -13.89 8.03 7.35
C GLU A 263 -12.46 7.48 7.52
N CYS A 264 -12.19 6.31 6.95
CA CYS A 264 -10.84 5.73 6.93
C CYS A 264 -9.90 6.57 6.07
N VAL A 265 -10.36 7.00 4.88
CA VAL A 265 -9.63 7.91 4.00
C VAL A 265 -9.33 9.24 4.70
N ALA A 266 -10.34 9.88 5.30
CA ALA A 266 -10.19 11.15 5.99
C ALA A 266 -9.24 11.08 7.18
N ARG A 267 -9.27 9.98 7.95
CA ARG A 267 -8.36 9.72 9.06
C ARG A 267 -6.90 9.73 8.61
N VAL A 268 -6.58 9.04 7.51
CA VAL A 268 -5.22 9.04 6.98
C VAL A 268 -4.88 10.39 6.38
N ALA A 269 -5.75 10.98 5.54
CA ALA A 269 -5.51 12.28 4.90
C ALA A 269 -5.22 13.43 5.90
N THR A 270 -5.83 13.39 7.09
CA THR A 270 -5.65 14.41 8.14
C THR A 270 -4.56 14.07 9.17
N SER A 271 -3.84 12.96 9.01
CA SER A 271 -2.80 12.51 9.94
C SER A 271 -1.53 13.38 9.94
N GLY A 272 -1.36 14.23 8.92
CA GLY A 272 -0.19 15.10 8.74
C GLY A 272 0.81 14.61 7.69
N LEU A 273 0.41 13.68 6.81
CA LEU A 273 1.18 13.31 5.61
C LEU A 273 1.28 14.47 4.61
N ASP A 274 2.28 14.40 3.74
CA ASP A 274 2.54 15.41 2.70
C ASP A 274 1.91 15.02 1.35
N VAL A 275 1.91 13.71 1.03
CA VAL A 275 1.34 13.18 -0.23
C VAL A 275 0.43 12.00 0.07
N TYR A 276 -0.81 12.07 -0.41
CA TYR A 276 -1.76 10.96 -0.37
C TYR A 276 -1.79 10.29 -1.75
N ALA A 277 -1.50 9.00 -1.80
CA ALA A 277 -1.46 8.22 -3.03
C ALA A 277 -2.39 7.01 -2.94
N HIS A 278 -3.03 6.69 -4.06
CA HIS A 278 -3.79 5.47 -4.26
C HIS A 278 -3.72 5.09 -5.73
N ASN A 279 -3.32 3.85 -6.02
CA ASN A 279 -3.15 3.40 -7.39
C ASN A 279 -4.43 2.73 -7.89
N ILE A 280 -4.88 3.16 -9.08
CA ILE A 280 -5.97 2.50 -9.83
C ILE A 280 -5.42 1.25 -10.57
N GLU A 281 -4.11 1.24 -10.84
CA GLU A 281 -3.32 0.17 -11.46
C GLU A 281 -3.61 -0.15 -12.93
N THR A 282 -4.87 -0.31 -13.33
CA THR A 282 -5.23 -0.66 -14.71
C THR A 282 -6.57 -0.07 -15.15
N VAL A 283 -6.86 -0.19 -16.44
CA VAL A 283 -8.13 0.25 -17.02
C VAL A 283 -9.26 -0.74 -16.73
N GLU A 284 -10.49 -0.23 -16.69
CA GLU A 284 -11.70 -1.01 -16.38
C GLU A 284 -11.85 -2.28 -17.23
N ALA A 285 -11.52 -2.22 -18.52
CA ALA A 285 -11.62 -3.37 -19.44
C ALA A 285 -10.73 -4.56 -19.07
N LEU A 286 -9.70 -4.35 -18.25
CA LEU A 286 -8.78 -5.41 -17.77
C LEU A 286 -9.09 -5.85 -16.33
N SER A 287 -10.04 -5.19 -15.66
CA SER A 287 -10.48 -5.53 -14.31
C SER A 287 -11.64 -6.52 -14.39
N ALA A 288 -11.45 -7.72 -13.83
CA ALA A 288 -12.52 -8.70 -13.70
C ALA A 288 -13.44 -8.26 -12.55
N TYR A 289 -14.67 -7.83 -12.88
CA TYR A 289 -15.75 -7.62 -11.91
C TYR A 289 -16.29 -8.94 -11.36
#